data_AF-A0A8I7B0T0-F1
#
_entry.id   AF-A0A8I7B0T0-F1
#
_cell.length_a   1.000
_cell.length_b   1.000
_cell.length_c   1.000
_cell.angle_alpha   90.00
_cell.angle_beta   90.00
_cell.angle_gamma   90.00
#
_symmetry.space_group_name_H-M   'P 1'
#
loop_
_entity.id
_entity.type
_entity.pdbx_description
1 polymer ?
#
loop_
_entity_poly.entity_id
_entity_poly.type
_entity_poly.pdbx_seq_one_letter_code
_entity_poly.pdbx_strand_id
1 'polypeptide(L)'
;MITALPIEGKPLCMSTDSEGWRQQMEALIGMSPQEPEVEDGGKKDRVPAGTPFTWIAANFAHCPEDADDEVIQRYARVYMWYVISRTIFADGTGKNAPWMWLKALIVFDNKFSWGSAALAYLYQQLDDACRRTTKDGGVGGCMLLLSVWSWERLPVGRPKSSQWNTWDDHGNPIRQPTWAYKWDLVSEVASEVNLLYKQYTNEMDSLTPEQVEWEPYGVGQTLVMHTRSSSIHYACRKDIFG
;
A
#
# COMPACT_ATOMS: atom_id res chain seq x y z
N MET A 1 10.85 -5.92 7.17
CA MET A 1 9.76 -5.37 6.35
C MET A 1 8.55 -5.02 7.18
N ILE A 2 8.11 -3.77 7.09
CA ILE A 2 7.00 -3.20 7.86
C ILE A 2 5.66 -3.91 7.63
N THR A 3 5.36 -4.29 6.39
CA THR A 3 4.04 -4.77 5.95
C THR A 3 3.96 -6.28 5.66
N ALA A 4 5.04 -7.04 5.94
CA ALA A 4 5.15 -8.48 5.65
C ALA A 4 4.97 -8.91 4.18
N LEU A 5 5.02 -7.99 3.21
CA LEU A 5 5.06 -8.37 1.79
C LEU A 5 6.31 -9.24 1.50
N PRO A 6 6.32 -10.09 0.47
CA PRO A 6 7.53 -10.82 0.08
C PRO A 6 8.53 -9.89 -0.63
N ILE A 7 9.79 -9.85 -0.15
CA ILE A 7 10.92 -9.21 -0.88
C ILE A 7 11.75 -10.20 -1.69
N GLU A 8 11.60 -11.48 -1.39
CA GLU A 8 12.22 -12.54 -2.18
C GLU A 8 11.31 -12.89 -3.36
N GLY A 9 11.91 -13.29 -4.47
CA GLY A 9 11.18 -13.68 -5.67
C GLY A 9 11.62 -12.91 -6.90
N LYS A 10 10.85 -13.06 -7.98
CA LYS A 10 11.07 -12.41 -9.26
C LYS A 10 10.72 -10.93 -9.17
N PRO A 11 11.48 -10.03 -9.81
CA PRO A 11 11.06 -8.65 -9.93
C PRO A 11 9.73 -8.56 -10.69
N LEU A 12 8.84 -7.67 -10.26
CA LEU A 12 7.60 -7.38 -10.97
C LEU A 12 7.92 -6.45 -12.16
N CYS A 13 8.38 -7.04 -13.26
CA CYS A 13 8.61 -6.33 -14.51
C CYS A 13 7.43 -6.62 -15.45
N MET A 14 6.61 -5.62 -15.70
CA MET A 14 5.47 -5.76 -16.61
C MET A 14 5.35 -4.55 -17.53
N SER A 15 4.91 -4.81 -18.77
CA SER A 15 4.59 -3.72 -19.69
C SER A 15 3.41 -2.92 -19.14
N THR A 16 3.62 -1.61 -19.03
CA THR A 16 2.61 -0.59 -18.69
C THR A 16 1.75 -0.20 -19.88
N ASP A 17 1.91 -0.86 -21.03
CA ASP A 17 1.05 -0.68 -22.18
C ASP A 17 -0.41 -0.99 -21.82
N SER A 18 -1.28 -0.07 -22.21
CA SER A 18 -2.71 -0.09 -21.96
C SER A 18 -3.51 -0.41 -23.22
N GLU A 19 -2.88 -0.75 -24.34
CA GLU A 19 -3.61 -1.16 -25.53
C GLU A 19 -4.53 -2.37 -25.23
N GLY A 20 -5.80 -2.24 -25.59
CA GLY A 20 -6.81 -3.27 -25.36
C GLY A 20 -7.12 -3.58 -23.89
N TRP A 21 -6.80 -2.67 -22.95
CA TRP A 21 -6.95 -2.95 -21.51
C TRP A 21 -8.39 -3.34 -21.13
N ARG A 22 -9.42 -2.75 -21.76
CA ARG A 22 -10.83 -3.09 -21.48
C ARG A 22 -11.17 -4.51 -21.89
N GLN A 23 -10.76 -4.93 -23.08
CA GLN A 23 -10.99 -6.29 -23.57
C GLN A 23 -10.28 -7.32 -22.68
N GLN A 24 -9.06 -7.01 -22.24
CA GLN A 24 -8.34 -7.86 -21.29
C GLN A 24 -9.01 -7.88 -19.91
N MET A 25 -9.56 -6.76 -19.43
CA MET A 25 -10.35 -6.76 -18.18
C MET A 25 -11.56 -7.67 -18.33
N GLU A 26 -12.31 -7.52 -19.42
CA GLU A 26 -13.50 -8.31 -19.67
C GLU A 26 -13.19 -9.80 -19.76
N ALA A 27 -12.05 -10.18 -20.37
CA ALA A 27 -11.58 -11.55 -20.37
C ALA A 27 -11.21 -12.08 -18.96
N LEU A 28 -10.67 -11.23 -18.06
CA LEU A 28 -10.22 -11.65 -16.72
C LEU A 28 -11.32 -11.61 -15.65
N ILE A 29 -12.25 -10.66 -15.76
CA ILE A 29 -13.25 -10.38 -14.72
C ILE A 29 -14.69 -10.33 -15.28
N GLY A 30 -14.89 -10.61 -16.56
CA GLY A 30 -16.21 -10.67 -17.21
C GLY A 30 -16.87 -9.32 -17.43
N MET A 31 -16.22 -8.22 -17.05
CA MET A 31 -16.79 -6.87 -17.12
C MET A 31 -15.69 -5.83 -17.35
N SER A 32 -16.06 -4.72 -17.98
CA SER A 32 -15.23 -3.52 -18.04
C SER A 32 -16.11 -2.28 -17.87
N PRO A 33 -15.60 -1.17 -17.31
CA PRO A 33 -16.36 0.07 -17.30
C PRO A 33 -16.67 0.51 -18.74
N GLN A 34 -17.75 1.25 -18.94
CA GLN A 34 -18.06 1.82 -20.25
C GLN A 34 -17.10 2.98 -20.58
N GLU A 35 -16.97 3.29 -21.87
CA GLU A 35 -16.31 4.55 -22.28
C GLU A 35 -17.20 5.72 -21.89
N PRO A 36 -16.64 6.77 -21.24
CA PRO A 36 -17.41 7.98 -21.04
C PRO A 36 -17.80 8.55 -22.42
N GLU A 37 -19.09 8.85 -22.61
CA GLU A 37 -19.56 9.55 -23.80
C GLU A 37 -18.86 10.91 -23.85
N VAL A 38 -18.06 11.13 -24.89
CA VAL A 38 -17.41 12.42 -25.10
C VAL A 38 -18.46 13.34 -25.69
N GLU A 39 -18.88 14.36 -24.93
CA GLU A 39 -19.71 15.44 -25.49
C GLU A 39 -18.99 16.06 -26.70
N ASP A 40 -19.74 16.21 -27.79
CA ASP A 40 -19.23 16.62 -29.09
C ASP A 40 -18.48 17.97 -28.99
N GLY A 41 -17.18 17.97 -29.29
CA GLY A 41 -16.31 19.15 -29.24
C GLY A 41 -15.46 19.34 -27.97
N GLY A 42 -15.58 18.48 -26.95
CA GLY A 42 -14.68 18.47 -25.80
C GLY A 42 -13.28 17.93 -26.15
N LYS A 43 -12.21 18.49 -25.57
CA LYS A 43 -10.88 17.84 -25.63
C LYS A 43 -11.03 16.43 -25.06
N LYS A 44 -10.63 15.40 -25.82
CA LYS A 44 -10.50 14.02 -25.32
C LYS A 44 -9.46 14.01 -24.19
N ASP A 45 -9.89 14.24 -22.96
CA ASP A 45 -9.06 13.95 -21.81
C ASP A 45 -8.74 12.46 -21.86
N ARG A 46 -7.44 12.15 -21.77
CA ARG A 46 -6.96 10.77 -21.85
C ARG A 46 -7.59 10.00 -20.69
N VAL A 47 -8.53 9.10 -20.99
CA VAL A 47 -9.13 8.23 -19.99
C VAL A 47 -8.01 7.38 -19.37
N PRO A 48 -7.76 7.48 -18.05
CA PRO A 48 -6.72 6.68 -17.40
C PRO A 48 -7.08 5.20 -17.54
N ALA A 49 -6.10 4.37 -17.92
CA ALA A 49 -6.29 2.93 -18.07
C ALA A 49 -6.50 2.28 -16.69
N GLY A 50 -7.76 2.01 -16.36
CA GLY A 50 -8.15 1.58 -15.03
C GLY A 50 -9.64 1.77 -14.79
N THR A 51 -10.05 1.62 -13.53
CA THR A 51 -11.48 1.63 -13.19
C THR A 51 -11.73 2.40 -11.91
N PRO A 52 -12.79 3.23 -11.83
CA PRO A 52 -13.15 3.90 -10.60
C PRO A 52 -13.38 2.90 -9.46
N PHE A 53 -12.88 3.21 -8.26
CA PHE A 53 -13.12 2.35 -7.10
C PHE A 53 -14.61 2.19 -6.78
N THR A 54 -15.41 3.22 -7.07
CA THR A 54 -16.87 3.19 -6.95
C THR A 54 -17.51 2.17 -7.89
N TRP A 55 -17.00 2.05 -9.12
CA TRP A 55 -17.47 1.04 -10.07
C TRP A 55 -17.09 -0.36 -9.59
N ILE A 56 -15.87 -0.56 -9.08
CA ILE A 56 -15.46 -1.87 -8.53
C ILE A 56 -16.37 -2.26 -7.37
N ALA A 57 -16.63 -1.35 -6.43
CA ALA A 57 -17.52 -1.60 -5.31
C ALA A 57 -18.95 -1.91 -5.77
N ALA A 58 -19.48 -1.16 -6.74
CA ALA A 58 -20.84 -1.38 -7.24
C ALA A 58 -21.04 -2.77 -7.89
N ASN A 59 -20.00 -3.33 -8.53
CA ASN A 59 -20.11 -4.59 -9.27
C ASN A 59 -19.55 -5.80 -8.54
N PHE A 60 -18.61 -5.62 -7.61
CA PHE A 60 -17.85 -6.72 -7.00
C PHE A 60 -17.82 -6.67 -5.45
N ALA A 61 -18.63 -5.85 -4.79
CA ALA A 61 -18.65 -5.79 -3.32
C ALA A 61 -19.13 -7.09 -2.65
N HIS A 62 -20.00 -7.86 -3.31
CA HIS A 62 -20.58 -9.08 -2.74
C HIS A 62 -20.44 -10.23 -3.73
N CYS A 63 -19.67 -11.26 -3.35
CA CYS A 63 -19.63 -12.51 -4.09
C CYS A 63 -20.92 -13.30 -3.82
N PRO A 64 -21.58 -13.89 -4.85
CA PRO A 64 -22.76 -14.74 -4.64
C PRO A 64 -22.47 -15.90 -3.68
N GLU A 65 -23.45 -16.27 -2.85
CA GLU A 65 -23.29 -17.35 -1.85
C GLU A 65 -23.13 -18.74 -2.48
N ASP A 66 -23.71 -18.93 -3.66
CA ASP A 66 -23.69 -20.15 -4.47
C ASP A 66 -22.68 -20.10 -5.61
N ALA A 67 -21.69 -19.19 -5.52
CA ALA A 67 -20.64 -19.04 -6.50
C ALA A 67 -19.78 -20.31 -6.64
N ASP A 68 -19.49 -20.70 -7.87
CA ASP A 68 -18.47 -21.72 -8.16
C ASP A 68 -17.05 -21.18 -7.91
N ASP A 69 -16.07 -22.08 -7.96
CA ASP A 69 -14.66 -21.75 -7.73
C ASP A 69 -14.14 -20.69 -8.72
N GLU A 70 -14.63 -20.66 -9.96
CA GLU A 70 -14.21 -19.70 -10.97
C GLU A 70 -14.69 -18.28 -10.62
N VAL A 71 -15.96 -18.17 -10.21
CA VAL A 71 -16.54 -16.91 -9.73
C VAL A 71 -15.84 -16.47 -8.45
N ILE A 72 -15.58 -17.36 -7.50
CA ILE A 72 -14.84 -17.03 -6.27
C ILE A 72 -13.45 -16.49 -6.60
N GLN A 73 -12.70 -17.17 -7.47
CA GLN A 73 -11.36 -16.72 -7.88
C GLN A 73 -11.40 -15.35 -8.56
N ARG A 74 -12.41 -15.10 -9.39
CA ARG A 74 -12.63 -13.80 -10.02
C ARG A 74 -12.88 -12.69 -9.00
N TYR A 75 -13.78 -12.91 -8.03
CA TYR A 75 -14.05 -11.94 -6.98
C TYR A 75 -12.84 -11.70 -6.07
N ALA A 76 -12.11 -12.76 -5.72
CA ALA A 76 -10.85 -12.64 -5.00
C ALA A 76 -9.82 -11.79 -5.77
N ARG A 77 -9.76 -11.94 -7.10
CA ARG A 77 -8.84 -11.16 -7.96
C ARG A 77 -9.18 -9.69 -7.93
N VAL A 78 -10.46 -9.36 -8.09
CA VAL A 78 -10.94 -7.98 -8.05
C VAL A 78 -10.75 -7.36 -6.67
N TYR A 79 -11.02 -8.12 -5.60
CA TYR A 79 -10.77 -7.68 -4.23
C TYR A 79 -9.28 -7.38 -3.99
N MET A 80 -8.39 -8.29 -4.40
CA MET A 80 -6.95 -8.07 -4.29
C MET A 80 -6.51 -6.84 -5.09
N TRP A 81 -6.98 -6.70 -6.33
CA TRP A 81 -6.69 -5.54 -7.18
C TRP A 81 -7.11 -4.23 -6.51
N TYR A 82 -8.32 -4.21 -5.95
CA TYR A 82 -8.88 -3.08 -5.22
C TYR A 82 -8.07 -2.73 -3.96
N VAL A 83 -7.66 -3.73 -3.18
CA VAL A 83 -6.84 -3.51 -1.97
C VAL A 83 -5.45 -2.98 -2.35
N ILE A 84 -4.72 -3.66 -3.24
CA ILE A 84 -3.33 -3.26 -3.55
C ILE A 84 -3.28 -1.90 -4.24
N SER A 85 -4.26 -1.57 -5.08
CA SER A 85 -4.32 -0.29 -5.79
C SER A 85 -4.65 0.89 -4.86
N ARG A 86 -5.24 0.65 -3.69
CA ARG A 86 -5.54 1.71 -2.70
C ARG A 86 -4.52 1.82 -1.59
N THR A 87 -3.81 0.75 -1.28
CA THR A 87 -2.96 0.68 -0.10
C THR A 87 -1.47 0.64 -0.44
N ILE A 88 -1.08 -0.13 -1.45
CA ILE A 88 0.33 -0.36 -1.80
C ILE A 88 0.73 0.53 -2.98
N PHE A 89 -0.14 0.62 -3.98
CA PHE A 89 0.11 1.25 -5.27
C PHE A 89 -0.88 2.38 -5.58
N ALA A 90 -1.21 3.18 -4.57
CA ALA A 90 -2.08 4.33 -4.74
C ALA A 90 -1.43 5.39 -5.64
N ASP A 91 -2.17 5.95 -6.60
CA ASP A 91 -1.67 6.95 -7.56
C ASP A 91 -1.75 8.40 -7.05
N GLY A 92 -1.99 8.59 -5.76
CA GLY A 92 -2.18 9.89 -5.11
C GLY A 92 -3.56 10.54 -5.36
N THR A 93 -4.32 10.11 -6.38
CA THR A 93 -5.68 10.63 -6.65
C THR A 93 -6.74 9.95 -5.82
N GLY A 94 -6.54 8.66 -5.50
CA GLY A 94 -7.49 7.84 -4.75
C GLY A 94 -8.80 7.57 -5.49
N LYS A 95 -8.87 7.83 -6.79
CA LYS A 95 -10.12 7.72 -7.59
C LYS A 95 -10.22 6.42 -8.36
N ASN A 96 -9.11 5.96 -8.96
CA ASN A 96 -9.10 4.85 -9.89
C ASN A 96 -8.13 3.75 -9.43
N ALA A 97 -8.50 2.50 -9.71
CA ALA A 97 -7.61 1.37 -9.68
C ALA A 97 -6.92 1.25 -11.05
N PRO A 98 -5.59 1.39 -11.14
CA PRO A 98 -4.89 1.22 -12.41
C PRO A 98 -4.96 -0.23 -12.92
N TRP A 99 -5.25 -0.41 -14.21
CA TRP A 99 -5.36 -1.74 -14.84
C TRP A 99 -4.08 -2.58 -14.69
N MET A 100 -2.90 -1.94 -14.73
CA MET A 100 -1.62 -2.64 -14.63
C MET A 100 -1.53 -3.54 -13.38
N TRP A 101 -2.16 -3.17 -12.27
CA TRP A 101 -2.14 -3.98 -11.05
C TRP A 101 -3.06 -5.20 -11.14
N LEU A 102 -4.16 -5.12 -11.89
CA LEU A 102 -4.98 -6.30 -12.20
C LEU A 102 -4.23 -7.27 -13.11
N LYS A 103 -3.49 -6.74 -14.10
CA LYS A 103 -2.61 -7.54 -14.97
C LYS A 103 -1.52 -8.27 -14.17
N ALA A 104 -1.03 -7.71 -13.07
CA ALA A 104 -0.07 -8.38 -12.18
C ALA A 104 -0.69 -9.56 -11.42
N LEU A 105 -2.02 -9.54 -11.25
CA LEU A 105 -2.81 -10.55 -10.54
C LEU A 105 -3.45 -11.60 -11.45
N ILE A 106 -3.04 -11.68 -12.73
CA ILE A 106 -3.50 -12.75 -13.64
C ILE A 106 -3.18 -14.13 -13.05
N VAL A 107 -1.97 -14.30 -12.53
CA VAL A 107 -1.54 -15.52 -11.84
C VAL A 107 -1.23 -15.18 -10.38
N PHE A 108 -2.09 -15.64 -9.47
CA PHE A 108 -1.99 -15.34 -8.05
C PHE A 108 -0.70 -15.84 -7.40
N ASP A 109 -0.27 -17.05 -7.75
CA ASP A 109 0.91 -17.68 -7.15
C ASP A 109 2.22 -17.30 -7.85
N ASN A 110 2.23 -16.17 -8.54
CA ASN A 110 3.48 -15.60 -9.00
C ASN A 110 4.35 -15.27 -7.78
N LYS A 111 5.54 -15.87 -7.72
CA LYS A 111 6.56 -15.59 -6.71
C LYS A 111 7.22 -14.24 -6.96
N PHE A 112 6.42 -13.17 -7.05
CA PHE A 112 6.92 -11.81 -7.23
C PHE A 112 7.36 -11.22 -5.90
N SER A 113 8.42 -10.41 -5.97
CA SER A 113 8.84 -9.54 -4.88
C SER A 113 7.92 -8.32 -4.79
N TRP A 114 6.73 -8.52 -4.21
CA TRP A 114 5.74 -7.46 -4.00
C TRP A 114 6.26 -6.35 -3.08
N GLY A 115 7.12 -6.67 -2.11
CA GLY A 115 7.75 -5.69 -1.23
C GLY A 115 8.71 -4.77 -1.98
N SER A 116 9.55 -5.31 -2.87
CA SER A 116 10.41 -4.48 -3.72
C SER A 116 9.60 -3.65 -4.73
N ALA A 117 8.53 -4.22 -5.30
CA ALA A 117 7.64 -3.47 -6.19
C ALA A 117 6.95 -2.31 -5.45
N ALA A 118 6.45 -2.54 -4.24
CA ALA A 118 5.85 -1.52 -3.39
C ALA A 118 6.82 -0.38 -3.09
N LEU A 119 8.07 -0.71 -2.76
CA LEU A 119 9.11 0.29 -2.47
C LEU A 119 9.50 1.10 -3.70
N ALA A 120 9.73 0.43 -4.84
CA ALA A 120 10.07 1.10 -6.09
C ALA A 120 8.95 2.07 -6.52
N TYR A 121 7.69 1.64 -6.40
CA TYR A 121 6.55 2.50 -6.70
C TYR A 121 6.43 3.66 -5.71
N LEU A 122 6.65 3.43 -4.40
CA LEU A 122 6.68 4.51 -3.41
C LEU A 122 7.73 5.58 -3.76
N TYR A 123 8.94 5.17 -4.13
CA TYR A 123 9.98 6.12 -4.54
C TYR A 123 9.60 6.91 -5.79
N GLN A 124 8.98 6.26 -6.79
CA GLN A 124 8.48 6.97 -7.96
C GLN A 124 7.42 8.02 -7.59
N GLN A 125 6.48 7.67 -6.71
CA GLN A 125 5.43 8.58 -6.28
C GLN A 125 5.96 9.75 -5.43
N LEU A 126 6.98 9.52 -4.61
CA LEU A 126 7.68 10.58 -3.87
C LEU A 126 8.41 11.54 -4.80
N ASP A 127 9.10 11.03 -5.81
CA ASP A 127 9.76 11.84 -6.83
C ASP A 127 8.76 12.69 -7.63
N ASP A 128 7.62 12.12 -8.04
CA ASP A 128 6.54 12.85 -8.69
C ASP A 128 5.97 13.96 -7.79
N ALA A 129 5.76 13.67 -6.50
CA ALA A 129 5.24 14.65 -5.54
C ALA A 129 6.23 15.81 -5.31
N CYS A 130 7.53 15.53 -5.20
CA CYS A 130 8.56 16.56 -5.03
C CYS A 130 8.65 17.51 -6.22
N ARG A 131 8.37 17.02 -7.44
CA ARG A 131 8.40 17.84 -8.66
C ARG A 131 7.19 18.76 -8.83
N ARG A 132 6.11 18.59 -8.03
CA ARG A 132 4.86 19.36 -8.11
C ARG A 132 4.31 19.47 -9.54
N THR A 133 4.40 18.37 -10.29
CA THR A 133 4.03 18.34 -11.72
C THR A 133 2.54 18.59 -11.95
N THR A 134 1.70 18.43 -10.92
CA THR A 134 0.25 18.64 -10.98
C THR A 134 -0.23 19.60 -9.89
N LYS A 135 -1.29 20.35 -10.20
CA LYS A 135 -1.84 21.41 -9.32
C LYS A 135 -2.49 20.84 -8.05
N ASP A 136 -3.01 19.62 -8.14
CA ASP A 136 -3.70 18.88 -7.06
C ASP A 136 -2.94 17.60 -6.69
N GLY A 137 -1.61 17.57 -6.89
CA GLY A 137 -0.80 16.37 -6.70
C GLY A 137 -0.74 15.93 -5.24
N GLY A 138 -1.33 14.77 -4.93
CA GLY A 138 -1.14 14.06 -3.67
C GLY A 138 0.08 13.13 -3.72
N VAL A 139 0.55 12.70 -2.55
CA VAL A 139 1.59 11.66 -2.46
C VAL A 139 0.93 10.29 -2.65
N GLY A 140 1.33 9.57 -3.69
CA GLY A 140 0.94 8.18 -3.92
C GLY A 140 1.87 7.16 -3.28
N GLY A 141 1.58 5.88 -3.46
CA GLY A 141 2.36 4.75 -2.97
C GLY A 141 1.91 4.25 -1.60
N CYS A 142 2.71 3.37 -1.00
CA CYS A 142 2.39 2.76 0.28
C CYS A 142 2.69 3.71 1.45
N MET A 143 1.74 4.60 1.79
CA MET A 143 1.92 5.57 2.88
C MET A 143 2.14 4.90 4.24
N LEU A 144 1.52 3.75 4.50
CA LEU A 144 1.78 2.98 5.72
C LEU A 144 3.27 2.60 5.85
N LEU A 145 3.90 2.20 4.75
CA LEU A 145 5.32 1.87 4.72
C LEU A 145 6.17 3.10 5.08
N LEU A 146 5.86 4.24 4.49
CA LEU A 146 6.57 5.50 4.74
C LEU A 146 6.36 6.01 6.17
N SER A 147 5.13 5.97 6.69
CA SER A 147 4.80 6.43 8.04
C SER A 147 5.53 5.60 9.09
N VAL A 148 5.45 4.27 9.02
CA VAL A 148 6.13 3.41 10.01
C VAL A 148 7.65 3.51 9.86
N TRP A 149 8.18 3.61 8.64
CA TRP A 149 9.61 3.86 8.45
C TRP A 149 10.02 5.16 9.13
N SER A 150 9.29 6.25 8.91
CA SER A 150 9.57 7.54 9.54
C SER A 150 9.53 7.43 11.07
N TRP A 151 8.53 6.76 11.63
CA TRP A 151 8.40 6.61 13.08
C TRP A 151 9.48 5.74 13.72
N GLU A 152 10.04 4.78 13.00
CA GLU A 152 11.18 3.98 13.51
C GLU A 152 12.49 4.76 13.40
N ARG A 153 12.68 5.54 12.34
CA ARG A 153 13.99 6.14 12.01
C ARG A 153 14.16 7.55 12.53
N LEU A 154 13.08 8.33 12.52
CA LEU A 154 13.10 9.75 12.84
C LEU A 154 12.41 9.98 14.19
N PRO A 155 12.94 10.89 15.02
CA PRO A 155 12.23 11.35 16.21
C PRO A 155 11.09 12.31 15.84
N VAL A 156 11.21 12.98 14.68
CA VAL A 156 10.26 13.99 14.20
C VAL A 156 8.91 13.36 13.88
N GLY A 157 7.84 13.90 14.45
CA GLY A 157 6.47 13.42 14.21
C GLY A 157 6.22 11.97 14.65
N ARG A 158 7.13 11.38 15.43
CA ARG A 158 6.98 10.04 16.01
C ARG A 158 5.83 10.05 17.03
N PRO A 159 4.79 9.22 16.85
CA PRO A 159 3.70 9.15 17.80
C PRO A 159 4.19 8.63 19.15
N LYS A 160 3.54 9.03 20.23
CA LYS A 160 3.78 8.39 21.53
C LYS A 160 3.09 7.04 21.50
N SER A 161 3.86 5.97 21.61
CA SER A 161 3.34 4.60 21.70
C SER A 161 2.54 4.46 22.99
N SER A 162 1.27 4.08 22.87
CA SER A 162 0.51 3.57 24.01
C SER A 162 0.84 2.09 24.22
N GLN A 163 0.38 1.51 25.32
CA GLN A 163 0.50 0.07 25.58
C GLN A 163 -0.02 -0.75 24.39
N TRP A 164 0.63 -1.88 24.10
CA TRP A 164 0.24 -2.78 23.00
C TRP A 164 -0.91 -3.70 23.43
N ASN A 165 -1.89 -3.91 22.53
CA ASN A 165 -2.81 -5.02 22.67
C ASN A 165 -2.08 -6.35 22.43
N THR A 166 -2.57 -7.41 23.07
CA THR A 166 -2.14 -8.77 22.72
C THR A 166 -2.54 -9.08 21.29
N TRP A 167 -1.59 -9.57 20.49
CA TRP A 167 -1.87 -10.02 19.14
C TRP A 167 -2.84 -11.21 19.17
N ASP A 168 -4.01 -11.05 18.55
CA ASP A 168 -4.94 -12.14 18.30
C ASP A 168 -4.55 -12.85 17.00
N ASP A 169 -4.00 -14.06 17.13
CA ASP A 169 -3.68 -14.93 16.00
C ASP A 169 -4.94 -15.61 15.43
N HIS A 170 -6.10 -15.46 16.08
CA HIS A 170 -7.36 -16.14 15.80
C HIS A 170 -7.20 -17.66 15.61
N GLY A 171 -6.27 -18.26 16.35
CA GLY A 171 -5.93 -19.68 16.25
C GLY A 171 -5.13 -20.07 15.01
N ASN A 172 -4.64 -19.12 14.22
CA ASN A 172 -3.82 -19.37 13.03
C ASN A 172 -2.33 -19.06 13.32
N PRO A 173 -1.45 -20.07 13.45
CA PRO A 173 -0.05 -19.87 13.78
C PRO A 173 0.76 -19.15 12.69
N ILE A 174 0.25 -19.09 11.45
CA ILE A 174 0.87 -18.34 10.35
C ILE A 174 0.61 -16.85 10.49
N ARG A 175 -0.48 -16.47 11.16
CA ARG A 175 -0.86 -15.07 11.41
C ARG A 175 0.04 -14.51 12.51
N GLN A 176 1.21 -14.04 12.11
CA GLN A 176 2.16 -13.35 12.98
C GLN A 176 2.04 -11.84 12.82
N PRO A 177 2.29 -11.06 13.88
CA PRO A 177 2.26 -9.61 13.81
C PRO A 177 3.33 -9.10 12.85
N THR A 178 2.97 -8.08 12.08
CA THR A 178 3.91 -7.33 11.27
C THR A 178 4.66 -6.32 12.13
N TRP A 179 5.76 -5.76 11.62
CA TRP A 179 6.47 -4.70 12.36
C TRP A 179 5.61 -3.44 12.51
N ALA A 180 4.72 -3.15 11.56
CA ALA A 180 3.74 -2.06 11.66
C ALA A 180 2.81 -2.20 12.87
N TYR A 181 2.60 -3.41 13.40
CA TYR A 181 1.74 -3.63 14.58
C TYR A 181 2.28 -2.94 15.84
N LYS A 182 3.59 -2.66 15.92
CA LYS A 182 4.19 -1.77 16.93
C LYS A 182 3.70 -0.32 16.81
N TRP A 183 2.82 0.01 15.89
CA TRP A 183 2.25 1.36 15.79
C TRP A 183 0.72 1.31 15.68
N ASP A 184 0.11 0.18 16.06
CA ASP A 184 -1.35 -0.02 16.04
C ASP A 184 -2.06 0.89 17.06
N LEU A 185 -1.46 1.08 18.24
CA LEU A 185 -1.98 1.93 19.31
C LEU A 185 -1.07 3.14 19.54
N VAL A 186 -1.31 4.18 18.76
CA VAL A 186 -0.62 5.46 18.88
C VAL A 186 -1.56 6.51 19.46
N SER A 187 -1.05 7.35 20.37
CA SER A 187 -1.84 8.49 20.85
C SER A 187 -1.91 9.55 19.76
N GLU A 188 -3.10 10.05 19.46
CA GLU A 188 -3.28 11.13 18.51
C GLU A 188 -2.67 12.43 19.06
N VAL A 189 -1.87 13.12 18.24
CA VAL A 189 -1.37 14.45 18.57
C VAL A 189 -2.43 15.45 18.11
N ALA A 190 -3.40 15.72 18.98
CA ALA A 190 -4.43 16.72 18.70
C ALA A 190 -3.81 18.14 18.75
N SER A 191 -3.59 18.74 17.58
CA SER A 191 -3.12 20.12 17.42
C SER A 191 -3.54 20.66 16.04
N GLU A 192 -3.50 21.97 15.84
CA GLU A 192 -3.81 22.57 14.55
C GLU A 192 -2.78 22.19 13.48
N VAL A 193 -3.25 21.79 12.29
CA VAL A 193 -2.40 21.30 11.18
C VAL A 193 -1.29 22.28 10.82
N ASN A 194 -1.57 23.58 10.81
CA ASN A 194 -0.58 24.61 10.47
C ASN A 194 0.52 24.73 11.54
N LEU A 195 0.20 24.52 12.82
CA LEU A 195 1.17 24.51 13.90
C LEU A 195 2.04 23.26 13.84
N LEU A 196 1.42 22.10 13.64
CA LEU A 196 2.14 20.83 13.45
C LEU A 196 3.08 20.88 12.24
N TYR A 197 2.63 21.44 11.12
CA TYR A 197 3.47 21.61 9.93
C TYR A 197 4.73 22.43 10.25
N LYS A 198 4.58 23.59 10.91
CA LYS A 198 5.73 24.43 11.29
C LYS A 198 6.64 23.72 12.28
N GLN A 199 6.06 23.03 13.26
CA GLN A 199 6.82 22.28 14.25
C GLN A 199 7.64 21.17 13.60
N TYR A 200 7.02 20.33 12.77
CA TYR A 200 7.73 19.25 12.07
C TYR A 200 8.78 19.78 11.09
N THR A 201 8.52 20.91 10.42
CA THR A 201 9.52 21.56 9.56
C THR A 201 10.75 21.97 10.39
N ASN A 202 10.55 22.65 11.52
CA ASN A 202 11.64 23.08 12.40
C ASN A 202 12.41 21.88 13.01
N GLU A 203 11.69 20.83 13.40
CA GLU A 203 12.29 19.60 13.92
C GLU A 203 13.12 18.88 12.84
N MET A 204 12.64 18.82 11.59
CA MET A 204 13.40 18.28 10.46
C MET A 204 14.63 19.13 10.14
N ASP A 205 14.50 20.46 10.12
CA ASP A 205 15.61 21.38 9.84
C ASP A 205 16.71 21.33 10.91
N SER A 206 16.35 20.96 12.14
CA SER A 206 17.27 20.84 13.28
C SER A 206 17.78 19.40 13.49
N LEU A 207 17.34 18.44 12.68
CA LEU A 207 17.66 17.03 12.85
C LEU A 207 19.13 16.75 12.57
N THR A 208 19.81 16.07 13.49
CA THR A 208 21.20 15.65 13.31
C THR A 208 21.30 14.15 12.97
N PRO A 209 22.37 13.69 12.29
CA PRO A 209 22.53 12.28 11.93
C PRO A 209 22.54 11.32 13.13
N GLU A 210 22.97 11.78 14.30
CA GLU A 210 23.03 11.01 15.55
C GLU A 210 21.65 10.75 16.17
N GLN A 211 20.65 11.56 15.79
CA GLN A 211 19.27 11.41 16.25
C GLN A 211 18.46 10.43 15.39
N VAL A 212 19.03 9.96 14.28
CA VAL A 212 18.39 9.01 13.36
C VAL A 212 18.81 7.58 13.72
N GLU A 213 17.83 6.69 13.85
CA GLU A 213 18.08 5.28 14.13
C GLU A 213 18.40 4.53 12.82
N TRP A 214 19.66 4.14 12.62
CA TRP A 214 20.12 3.49 11.37
C TRP A 214 20.10 1.95 11.44
N GLU A 215 19.81 1.35 12.59
CA GLU A 215 19.93 -0.11 12.80
C GLU A 215 18.82 -0.92 12.09
N PRO A 216 19.12 -2.08 11.47
CA PRO A 216 18.09 -2.92 10.85
C PRO A 216 16.97 -3.35 11.82
N TYR A 217 15.75 -3.48 11.32
CA TYR A 217 14.60 -3.93 12.13
C TYR A 217 14.89 -5.25 12.85
N GLY A 218 14.64 -5.28 14.16
CA GLY A 218 14.67 -6.52 14.96
C GLY A 218 16.05 -6.97 15.45
N VAL A 219 17.13 -6.19 15.24
CA VAL A 219 18.41 -6.45 15.92
C VAL A 219 18.21 -6.21 17.42
N GLY A 220 18.35 -7.24 18.25
CA GLY A 220 18.21 -7.16 19.71
C GLY A 220 16.78 -6.98 20.25
N GLN A 221 15.78 -6.73 19.39
CA GLN A 221 14.39 -6.50 19.81
C GLN A 221 13.56 -7.79 19.71
N THR A 222 13.17 -8.34 20.86
CA THR A 222 12.04 -9.27 20.96
C THR A 222 10.80 -8.42 21.22
N LEU A 223 9.78 -8.46 20.35
CA LEU A 223 8.46 -7.98 20.75
C LEU A 223 7.95 -8.93 21.85
N VAL A 224 8.22 -8.59 23.11
CA VAL A 224 7.67 -9.29 24.27
C VAL A 224 6.20 -8.90 24.34
N MET A 225 5.37 -9.61 23.59
CA MET A 225 3.92 -9.49 23.69
C MET A 225 3.52 -10.19 24.99
N HIS A 226 2.97 -9.42 25.94
CA HIS A 226 2.60 -9.92 27.26
C HIS A 226 1.82 -11.22 27.13
N THR A 227 2.44 -12.33 27.56
CA THR A 227 1.98 -13.73 27.68
C THR A 227 2.49 -14.77 26.68
N ARG A 228 3.03 -14.43 25.50
CA ARG A 228 3.79 -15.38 24.67
C ARG A 228 4.87 -14.65 23.86
N SER A 229 6.06 -15.25 23.77
CA SER A 229 7.06 -14.88 22.76
C SER A 229 6.47 -15.22 21.38
N SER A 230 5.75 -14.28 20.79
CA SER A 230 5.30 -14.37 19.41
C SER A 230 6.42 -13.80 18.54
N SER A 231 7.02 -14.65 17.72
CA SER A 231 8.03 -14.19 16.78
C SER A 231 7.39 -13.28 15.74
N ILE A 232 7.99 -12.12 15.50
CA ILE A 232 7.65 -11.26 14.37
C ILE A 232 7.73 -12.08 13.07
N HIS A 233 6.78 -11.81 12.17
CA HIS A 233 6.70 -12.48 10.87
C HIS A 233 8.09 -12.49 10.19
N TYR A 234 8.53 -13.64 9.70
CA TYR A 234 9.92 -13.80 9.22
C TYR A 234 10.29 -12.80 8.10
N ALA A 235 9.34 -12.50 7.20
CA ALA A 235 9.51 -11.49 6.16
C ALA A 235 9.74 -10.07 6.73
N CYS A 236 9.32 -9.82 7.97
CA CYS A 236 9.50 -8.54 8.65
C CYS A 236 10.92 -8.33 9.21
N ARG A 237 11.78 -9.36 9.26
CA ARG A 237 13.13 -9.28 9.87
C ARG A 237 14.23 -8.73 8.96
N LYS A 238 13.95 -8.52 7.68
CA LYS A 238 14.89 -7.95 6.72
C LYS A 238 14.61 -6.47 6.51
N ASP A 239 15.64 -5.64 6.56
CA ASP A 239 15.54 -4.24 6.13
C ASP A 239 15.54 -4.15 4.60
N ILE A 240 14.83 -3.16 4.07
CA ILE A 240 14.73 -2.88 2.62
C ILE A 240 15.33 -1.51 2.30
N PHE A 241 15.62 -0.71 3.33
CA PHE A 241 16.21 0.62 3.19
C PHE A 241 17.72 0.64 3.45
N GLY A 242 18.34 -0.53 3.68
CA GLY A 242 19.77 -0.71 3.95
C GLY A 242 20.48 -1.51 2.88
#